data_AF-A0A7Y0SJV2-F1
#
_entry.id   AF-A0A7Y0SJV2-F1
#
_cell.length_a   1.000
_cell.length_b   1.000
_cell.length_c   1.000
_cell.angle_alpha   90.00
_cell.angle_beta   90.00
_cell.angle_gamma   90.00
#
_symmetry.space_group_name_H-M   'P 1'
#
loop_
_entity.id
_entity.type
_entity.pdbx_description
1 polymer ?
#
loop_
_entity_poly.entity_id
_entity_poly.type
_entity_poly.pdbx_seq_one_letter_code
_entity_poly.pdbx_strand_id
1 'polypeptide(L)' 'GQTGSGKSTLIQLLCRYWDVNQGEVRIGGTKLQDWNESDLRAAMTVVSQRVDVLNGTLRDNLLMAAPDASDEQLST' A
#
# COMPACT_ATOMS: atom_id res chain seq x y z
N GLY A 1 -4.96 13.04 14.10
CA GLY A 1 -4.02 13.12 15.24
C GLY A 1 -2.87 14.04 14.90
N GLN A 2 -2.25 14.66 15.91
CA GLN A 2 -1.14 15.62 15.76
C GLN A 2 0.04 15.04 14.98
N THR A 3 0.85 15.89 14.34
CA THR A 3 2.12 15.47 13.72
C THR A 3 3.00 14.77 14.76
N GLY A 4 3.65 13.67 14.39
CA GLY A 4 4.46 12.86 15.31
C GLY A 4 3.68 11.84 16.15
N SER A 5 2.35 11.77 16.07
CA SER A 5 1.54 10.82 16.84
C SER A 5 1.65 9.34 16.39
N GLY A 6 2.62 8.98 15.56
CA GLY A 6 2.84 7.60 15.10
C GLY A 6 1.91 7.09 13.97
N LYS A 7 1.09 7.94 13.35
CA LYS A 7 0.18 7.51 12.25
C LYS A 7 0.92 6.86 11.09
N SER A 8 2.02 7.46 10.65
CA SER A 8 2.83 6.91 9.55
C SER A 8 3.48 5.58 9.95
N THR A 9 3.95 5.47 11.19
CA THR A 9 4.49 4.22 11.75
C THR A 9 3.42 3.13 11.79
N LEU A 10 2.19 3.46 12.18
CA LEU A 10 1.07 2.51 12.18
C LEU A 10 0.76 2.01 10.76
N ILE A 11 0.73 2.90 9.77
CA ILE A 11 0.53 2.50 8.36
C ILE A 11 1.67 1.57 7.90
N GLN A 12 2.92 1.88 8.25
CA GLN A 12 4.07 1.03 7.92
C GLN A 12 3.97 -0.37 8.55
N LEU A 13 3.51 -0.47 9.79
CA LEU A 13 3.25 -1.77 10.44
C LEU A 13 2.13 -2.54 9.73
N LEU A 14 1.02 -1.88 9.38
CA LEU A 14 -0.08 -2.51 8.63
C LEU A 14 0.35 -3.04 7.27
N CYS A 15 1.27 -2.33 6.60
CA CYS A 15 1.84 -2.74 5.31
C CYS A 15 3.01 -3.71 5.44
N ARG A 16 3.32 -4.18 6.66
CA ARG A 16 4.45 -5.07 6.99
C ARG A 16 5.81 -4.53 6.50
N TYR A 17 5.98 -3.21 6.48
CA TYR A 17 7.30 -2.59 6.29
C TYR A 17 8.18 -2.76 7.52
N TRP A 18 7.55 -2.98 8.68
CA TRP A 18 8.16 -3.37 9.94
C TRP A 18 7.29 -4.43 10.62
N ASP A 19 7.91 -5.30 11.41
CA ASP A 19 7.20 -6.20 12.31
C ASP A 19 6.93 -5.53 13.66
N VAL A 20 5.89 -5.98 14.35
CA VAL A 20 5.58 -5.51 15.70
C VAL A 20 6.58 -6.07 16.70
N ASN A 21 7.11 -5.21 17.59
CA ASN A 21 8.00 -5.67 18.66
C ASN A 21 7.24 -6.35 19.80
N GLN A 22 6.00 -5.92 20.07
CA GLN A 22 5.11 -6.47 21.10
C GLN A 22 3.65 -6.44 20.63
N GLY A 23 2.89 -7.46 21.03
CA GLY A 23 1.49 -7.62 20.61
C GLY A 23 1.37 -8.30 19.24
N GLU A 24 0.19 -8.15 18.62
CA GLU A 24 -0.07 -8.70 17.29
C GLU A 24 -1.08 -7.84 16.53
N VAL A 25 -0.97 -7.84 15.20
CA VAL A 25 -1.94 -7.22 14.29
C VAL A 25 -2.67 -8.34 13.55
N ARG A 26 -3.99 -8.24 13.46
CA ARG A 26 -4.83 -9.19 12.73
C ARG A 26 -5.68 -8.48 11.69
N ILE A 27 -5.75 -9.04 10.49
CA ILE A 27 -6.66 -8.63 9.42
C ILE A 27 -7.61 -9.80 9.18
N GLY A 28 -8.92 -9.57 9.38
CA GLY A 28 -9.92 -10.62 9.24
C GLY A 28 -9.73 -11.80 10.21
N GLY A 29 -9.09 -11.58 11.36
CA GLY A 29 -8.78 -12.61 12.35
C GLY A 29 -7.45 -13.35 12.13
N THR A 30 -6.86 -13.27 10.94
CA THR A 30 -5.55 -13.84 10.61
C THR A 30 -4.43 -12.88 11.03
N LYS A 31 -3.37 -13.39 11.67
CA LYS A 31 -2.24 -12.54 12.06
C LYS A 31 -1.52 -12.04 10.82
N LEU A 32 -1.08 -10.79 10.84
CA LEU A 32 -0.42 -10.13 9.71
C LEU A 32 0.81 -10.91 9.20
N GLN A 33 1.57 -11.51 10.11
CA GLN A 33 2.73 -12.36 9.81
C GLN A 33 2.37 -13.68 9.10
N ASP A 34 1.12 -14.15 9.23
CA ASP A 34 0.64 -15.39 8.62
C ASP A 34 0.06 -15.16 7.21
N TRP A 35 -0.08 -13.91 6.78
CA TRP A 35 -0.50 -13.57 5.42
C TRP A 35 0.60 -13.86 4.41
N ASN A 36 0.21 -14.39 3.24
CA ASN A 36 1.05 -14.33 2.06
C ASN A 36 1.29 -12.85 1.68
N GLU A 37 2.53 -12.52 1.33
CA GLU A 37 2.92 -11.16 1.02
C GLU A 37 2.23 -10.58 -0.24
N SER A 38 2.00 -11.41 -1.26
CA SER A 38 1.26 -10.97 -2.45
C SER A 38 -0.20 -10.64 -2.13
N ASP A 39 -0.84 -11.48 -1.31
CA ASP A 39 -2.24 -11.32 -0.94
C ASP A 39 -2.43 -10.13 -0.02
N LEU A 40 -1.49 -9.93 0.92
CA LEU A 40 -1.48 -8.75 1.78
C LEU A 40 -1.35 -7.47 0.95
N ARG A 41 -0.42 -7.42 -0.01
CA ARG A 41 -0.25 -6.26 -0.90
C ARG A 41 -1.47 -6.04 -1.80
N ALA A 42 -2.10 -7.10 -2.29
CA ALA A 42 -3.30 -6.98 -3.12
C ALA A 42 -4.52 -6.49 -2.31
N ALA A 43 -4.57 -6.77 -1.00
CA ALA A 43 -5.65 -6.38 -0.13
C ALA A 43 -5.62 -4.91 0.31
N MET A 44 -4.53 -4.17 0.07
CA MET A 44 -4.39 -2.79 0.55
C MET A 44 -3.54 -1.92 -0.37
N THR A 45 -4.04 -0.71 -0.62
CA THR A 45 -3.33 0.34 -1.37
C THR A 45 -2.97 1.48 -0.44
N VAL A 46 -1.70 1.89 -0.45
CA VAL A 46 -1.22 3.05 0.31
C VAL A 46 -1.09 4.25 -0.62
N VAL A 47 -1.77 5.33 -0.28
CA VAL A 47 -1.60 6.62 -0.95
C VAL A 47 -0.64 7.47 -0.12
N SER A 48 0.55 7.72 -0.66
CA SER A 48 1.59 8.49 0.02
C SER A 48 1.24 9.99 0.08
N GLN A 49 1.77 10.68 1.09
CA GLN A 49 1.61 12.14 1.20
C GLN A 49 2.35 12.92 0.11
N ARG A 50 3.43 12.34 -0.42
CA ARG A 50 4.18 12.87 -1.56
C ARG A 50 3.92 11.96 -2.75
N VAL A 51 3.55 12.55 -3.87
CA VAL A 51 3.36 11.83 -5.13
C VAL A 51 4.68 11.86 -5.87
N ASP A 52 5.21 10.69 -6.17
CA ASP A 52 6.36 10.53 -7.05
C ASP A 52 5.86 10.18 -8.46
N VAL A 53 6.15 11.04 -9.43
CA VAL A 53 5.84 10.79 -10.84
C VAL A 53 7.15 10.47 -11.54
N LEU A 54 7.22 9.31 -12.18
CA LEU A 54 8.40 8.89 -12.93
C LEU A 54 8.41 9.55 -14.31
N ASN A 55 9.63 9.71 -14.87
CA ASN A 55 9.81 10.16 -16.24
C ASN A 55 9.11 9.21 -17.21
N GLY A 56 8.20 9.75 -18.00
CA GLY A 56 7.35 9.00 -18.92
C GLY A 56 6.04 9.73 -19.14
N THR A 57 5.11 9.08 -19.83
CA THR A 57 3.74 9.59 -19.96
C THR A 57 2.92 9.34 -18.70
N LEU A 58 1.78 10.03 -18.57
CA LEU A 58 0.81 9.72 -17.52
C LEU A 58 0.35 8.25 -17.62
N ARG A 59 0.13 7.76 -18.85
CA ARG A 59 -0.24 6.37 -19.12
C ARG A 59 0.80 5.39 -18.57
N ASP A 60 2.09 5.66 -18.81
CA ASP A 60 3.18 4.80 -18.31
C ASP A 60 3.17 4.71 -16.78
N ASN A 61 2.95 5.82 -16.10
CA ASN A 61 2.86 5.85 -14.64
C ASN A 61 1.63 5.08 -14.11
N LEU A 62 0.48 5.17 -14.78
CA LEU A 62 -0.73 4.45 -14.38
C LEU A 62 -0.61 2.93 -14.59
N LEU A 63 0.02 2.52 -15.69
CA LEU A 63 0.27 1.10 -15.98
C LEU A 63 1.25 0.43 -15.00
N MET A 64 2.06 1.20 -14.27
CA MET A 64 2.86 0.64 -13.18
C MET A 64 2.00 0.03 -12.07
N ALA A 65 0.83 0.61 -11.81
CA ALA A 65 -0.11 0.10 -10.80
C ALA A 65 -1.13 -0.88 -11.39
N ALA A 66 -1.46 -0.74 -12.68
CA ALA A 66 -2.40 -1.61 -13.38
C ALA A 66 -1.88 -1.98 -14.79
N PRO A 67 -0.96 -2.97 -14.89
CA PRO A 67 -0.26 -3.29 -16.14
C PRO A 67 -1.17 -3.69 -17.30
N ASP A 68 -2.33 -4.27 -16.97
CA ASP A 68 -3.29 -4.80 -17.94
C ASP A 68 -4.49 -3.86 -18.18
N ALA A 69 -4.42 -2.61 -17.69
CA ALA A 69 -5.52 -1.66 -17.85
C ALA A 69 -5.67 -1.22 -19.32
N SER A 70 -6.91 -1.26 -19.84
CA SER A 70 -7.24 -0.71 -21.15
C SER A 70 -7.26 0.83 -21.12
N ASP A 71 -7.14 1.46 -22.29
CA ASP A 71 -7.20 2.92 -22.38
C ASP A 71 -8.56 3.47 -21.89
N GLU A 72 -9.65 2.71 -22.07
CA GLU A 72 -10.97 3.06 -21.55
C GLU A 72 -11.00 3.07 -20.01
N GLN A 73 -10.32 2.12 -19.37
CA GLN A 73 -10.18 2.08 -17.91
C GLN A 73 -9.30 3.22 -17.39
N LEU A 74 -8.33 3.69 -18.17
CA LEU A 74 -7.42 4.77 -17.79
C LEU A 74 -7.99 6.17 -18.07
N SER A 75 -9.02 6.30 -18.90
CA SER A 75 -9.63 7.58 -19.28
C SER A 75 -10.82 8.02 -18.43
N THR A 76 -11.25 7.20 -17.48
CA THR A 76 -12.44 7.41 -16.64
C THR A 76 -12.06 7.82 -15.23
#